data_AF-A0A453IXQ3-F1
#
_entry.id   AF-A0A453IXQ3-F1
#
_cell.length_a   1.000
_cell.length_b   1.000
_cell.length_c   1.000
_cell.angle_alpha   90.00
_cell.angle_beta   90.00
_cell.angle_gamma   90.00
#
_symmetry.space_group_name_H-M   'P 1'
#
loop_
_entity.id
_entity.type
_entity.pdbx_description
1 polymer ?
#
loop_
_entity_poly.entity_id
_entity_poly.type
_entity_poly.pdbx_seq_one_letter_code
_entity_poly.pdbx_strand_id
1 'polypeptide(L)'
;GVWAILKNNEMLTWPEKVKFAIGLLPAMLGGQAYVEAQDGLTVSEWMEKQGVPDRVNDEVFIAMSKALNFINPDELSMQCILIALNRFLQEKHGSKMAFLDGNPPERLCMPIVNHIQSLGGEVRLNSRIQKIELNPDGTVKHFALTDGTQITGDAYVCAAPVDIFKLLVPQEWREISYFKRLDKLVGVPVINVHIWFDRKLKNTYDHLLFSRSSLLSVYADMSLACK
;
A
#
# COMPACT_ATOMS: atom_id res chain seq x y z
N GLY A 1 10.91 16.30 -8.10
CA GLY A 1 11.83 15.19 -7.81
C GLY A 1 13.28 15.50 -8.15
N VAL A 2 13.61 15.64 -9.44
CA VAL A 2 15.01 15.70 -9.94
C VAL A 2 15.89 16.75 -9.23
N TRP A 3 15.39 17.97 -9.01
CA TRP A 3 16.17 19.01 -8.32
C TRP A 3 16.54 18.65 -6.87
N ALA A 4 15.69 17.89 -6.17
CA ALA A 4 15.97 17.43 -4.81
C ALA A 4 17.12 16.41 -4.79
N ILE A 5 17.16 15.51 -5.78
CA ILE A 5 18.26 14.54 -5.95
C ILE A 5 19.58 15.28 -6.25
N LEU A 6 19.54 16.27 -7.15
CA LEU A 6 20.73 17.05 -7.50
C LEU A 6 21.27 17.84 -6.31
N LYS A 7 20.39 18.47 -5.52
CA LYS A 7 20.77 19.33 -4.38
C LYS A 7 21.29 18.54 -3.16
N ASN A 8 20.86 17.30 -2.95
CA ASN A 8 21.31 16.50 -1.82
C ASN A 8 22.73 15.95 -2.04
N ASN A 9 23.66 16.20 -1.14
CA ASN A 9 25.06 15.75 -1.28
C ASN A 9 25.50 14.70 -0.27
N GLU A 10 24.64 14.37 0.70
CA GLU A 10 24.97 13.48 1.82
C GLU A 10 24.51 12.04 1.58
N MET A 11 23.45 11.83 0.78
CA MET A 11 22.91 10.48 0.51
C MET A 11 23.54 9.83 -0.72
N LEU A 12 23.86 10.60 -1.76
CA LEU A 12 24.38 10.09 -3.03
C LEU A 12 25.58 10.90 -3.51
N THR A 13 26.64 10.19 -3.90
CA THR A 13 27.80 10.76 -4.60
C THR A 13 27.44 11.13 -6.04
N TRP A 14 28.20 12.02 -6.66
CA TRP A 14 27.98 12.39 -8.06
C TRP A 14 27.98 11.21 -9.05
N PRO A 15 28.94 10.26 -8.99
CA PRO A 15 28.90 9.08 -9.85
C PRO A 15 27.64 8.22 -9.65
N GLU A 16 27.18 8.07 -8.40
CA GLU A 16 25.94 7.35 -8.10
C GLU A 16 24.73 8.06 -8.69
N LYS A 17 24.64 9.40 -8.56
CA LYS A 17 23.55 10.19 -9.16
C LYS A 17 23.47 10.02 -10.69
N VAL A 18 24.63 10.02 -11.37
CA VAL A 18 24.68 9.86 -12.84
C VAL A 18 24.20 8.47 -13.23
N LYS A 19 24.73 7.41 -12.61
CA LYS A 19 24.30 6.03 -12.90
C LYS A 19 22.83 5.81 -12.57
N PHE A 20 22.34 6.36 -11.46
CA PHE A 20 20.95 6.30 -11.07
C PHE A 20 20.02 6.97 -12.10
N ALA A 21 20.38 8.16 -12.58
CA ALA A 21 19.62 8.87 -13.59
C ALA A 21 19.57 8.09 -14.92
N ILE A 22 20.69 7.47 -15.33
CA ILE A 22 20.74 6.62 -16.52
C ILE A 22 19.86 5.39 -16.35
N GLY A 23 19.96 4.69 -15.21
CA GLY A 23 19.22 3.46 -14.95
C GLY A 23 17.70 3.66 -14.91
N LEU A 24 17.23 4.80 -14.38
CA LEU A 24 15.80 5.15 -14.34
C LEU A 24 15.25 5.72 -15.66
N LEU A 25 16.10 6.18 -16.57
CA LEU A 25 15.64 6.85 -17.79
C LEU A 25 14.64 6.00 -18.62
N PRO A 26 14.84 4.70 -18.83
CA PRO A 26 13.87 3.86 -19.55
C PRO A 26 12.53 3.78 -18.83
N ALA A 27 12.53 3.78 -17.50
CA ALA A 27 11.31 3.76 -16.71
C ALA A 27 10.56 5.09 -16.69
N MET A 28 11.29 6.21 -16.78
CA MET A 28 10.70 7.55 -16.86
C MET A 28 10.04 7.83 -18.22
N LEU A 29 10.60 7.27 -19.30
CA LEU A 29 10.09 7.42 -20.66
C LEU A 29 9.09 6.32 -21.03
N GLY A 30 9.14 5.19 -20.33
CA GLY A 30 8.25 4.06 -20.51
C GLY A 30 6.82 4.39 -20.06
N GLY A 31 5.84 4.08 -20.91
CA GLY A 31 4.43 4.14 -20.55
C GLY A 31 4.00 2.98 -19.63
N GLN A 32 2.71 2.88 -19.38
CA GLN A 32 2.11 1.86 -18.51
C GLN A 32 2.53 0.43 -18.87
N ALA A 33 2.60 0.10 -20.17
CA ALA A 33 3.03 -1.22 -20.64
C ALA A 33 4.48 -1.57 -20.25
N TYR A 34 5.37 -0.58 -20.17
CA TYR A 34 6.74 -0.80 -19.69
C TYR A 34 6.73 -1.15 -18.20
N VAL A 35 5.94 -0.42 -17.40
CA VAL A 35 5.83 -0.62 -15.95
C VAL A 35 5.28 -2.01 -15.65
N GLU A 36 4.22 -2.44 -16.34
CA GLU A 36 3.64 -3.79 -16.20
C GLU A 36 4.62 -4.90 -16.58
N ALA A 37 5.46 -4.68 -17.59
CA ALA A 37 6.48 -5.64 -17.97
C ALA A 37 7.60 -5.83 -16.92
N GLN A 38 7.69 -4.96 -15.89
CA GLN A 38 8.68 -5.09 -14.82
C GLN A 38 8.18 -5.86 -13.59
N ASP A 39 6.94 -6.36 -13.60
CA ASP A 39 6.38 -7.09 -12.44
C ASP A 39 7.08 -8.43 -12.16
N GLY A 40 7.75 -9.00 -13.17
CA GLY A 40 8.51 -10.24 -13.03
C GLY A 40 9.91 -10.09 -12.42
N LEU A 41 10.33 -8.87 -12.03
CA LEU A 41 11.62 -8.59 -11.42
C LEU A 41 11.43 -7.97 -10.04
N THR A 42 12.26 -8.37 -9.09
CA THR A 42 12.38 -7.67 -7.81
C THR A 42 13.05 -6.31 -8.01
N VAL A 43 12.93 -5.41 -7.03
CA VAL A 43 13.61 -4.11 -7.06
C VAL A 43 15.12 -4.30 -7.18
N SER A 44 15.71 -5.17 -6.37
CA SER A 44 17.16 -5.43 -6.38
C SER A 44 17.63 -5.96 -7.74
N GLU A 45 16.95 -6.96 -8.32
CA GLU A 45 17.30 -7.52 -9.64
C GLU A 45 17.19 -6.47 -10.75
N TRP A 46 16.16 -5.62 -10.71
CA TRP A 46 15.98 -4.58 -11.71
C TRP A 46 17.05 -3.50 -11.58
N MET A 47 17.41 -3.07 -10.36
CA MET A 47 18.45 -2.07 -10.14
C MET A 47 19.81 -2.53 -10.68
N GLU A 48 20.18 -3.78 -10.37
CA GLU A 48 21.42 -4.39 -10.87
C GLU A 48 21.41 -4.44 -12.40
N LYS A 49 20.32 -4.94 -13.01
CA LYS A 49 20.15 -5.02 -14.46
C LYS A 49 20.30 -3.67 -15.16
N GLN A 50 19.84 -2.59 -14.52
CA GLN A 50 19.91 -1.23 -15.05
C GLN A 50 21.23 -0.51 -14.73
N GLY A 51 22.18 -1.20 -14.06
CA GLY A 51 23.48 -0.65 -13.69
C GLY A 51 23.41 0.42 -12.60
N VAL A 52 22.33 0.44 -11.81
CA VAL A 52 22.21 1.30 -10.64
C VAL A 52 23.12 0.73 -9.55
N PRO A 53 23.97 1.55 -8.89
CA PRO A 53 24.89 1.03 -7.88
C PRO A 53 24.15 0.43 -6.68
N ASP A 54 24.64 -0.71 -6.17
CA ASP A 54 24.04 -1.44 -5.04
C ASP A 54 23.81 -0.55 -3.82
N ARG A 55 24.75 0.35 -3.52
CA ARG A 55 24.61 1.31 -2.42
C ARG A 55 23.38 2.22 -2.57
N VAL A 56 22.95 2.54 -3.78
CA VAL A 56 21.71 3.31 -4.02
C VAL A 56 20.48 2.46 -3.67
N ASN A 57 20.50 1.18 -4.02
CA ASN A 57 19.46 0.23 -3.63
C ASN A 57 19.34 0.15 -2.10
N ASP A 58 20.47 0.02 -1.41
CA ASP A 58 20.52 -0.13 0.04
C ASP A 58 20.12 1.16 0.78
N GLU A 59 20.64 2.32 0.35
CA GLU A 59 20.43 3.60 1.04
C GLU A 59 19.03 4.19 0.79
N VAL A 60 18.47 4.00 -0.41
CA VAL A 60 17.22 4.64 -0.84
C VAL A 60 16.09 3.64 -0.97
N PHE A 61 16.33 2.52 -1.66
CA PHE A 61 15.25 1.61 -2.04
C PHE A 61 14.87 0.60 -0.95
N ILE A 62 15.73 0.32 0.03
CA ILE A 62 15.28 -0.35 1.27
C ILE A 62 14.22 0.49 1.98
N ALA A 63 14.47 1.79 2.16
CA ALA A 63 13.53 2.68 2.83
C ALA A 63 12.22 2.82 2.05
N MET A 64 12.30 2.96 0.72
CA MET A 64 11.12 3.07 -0.14
C MET A 64 10.30 1.78 -0.18
N SER A 65 10.94 0.61 -0.29
CA SER A 65 10.26 -0.69 -0.34
C SER A 65 9.51 -0.98 0.97
N LYS A 66 10.18 -0.77 2.11
CA LYS A 66 9.56 -0.92 3.44
C LYS A 66 8.43 0.08 3.69
N ALA A 67 8.48 1.27 3.09
CA ALA A 67 7.43 2.26 3.24
C ALA A 67 6.17 1.93 2.42
N LEU A 68 6.35 1.30 1.25
CA LEU A 68 5.23 0.98 0.35
C LEU A 68 4.54 -0.33 0.69
N ASN A 69 5.30 -1.37 1.04
CA ASN A 69 4.74 -2.71 1.23
C ASN A 69 5.35 -3.51 2.40
N PHE A 70 6.10 -2.84 3.29
CA PHE A 70 6.69 -3.44 4.50
C PHE A 70 7.68 -4.59 4.29
N ILE A 71 8.14 -4.82 3.05
CA ILE A 71 9.13 -5.82 2.68
C ILE A 71 10.38 -5.17 2.05
N ASN A 72 11.46 -5.94 1.94
CA ASN A 72 12.74 -5.49 1.40
C ASN A 72 12.76 -5.51 -0.15
N PRO A 73 13.71 -4.79 -0.80
CA PRO A 73 13.77 -4.68 -2.26
C PRO A 73 14.11 -5.99 -2.99
N ASP A 74 14.69 -6.97 -2.31
CA ASP A 74 14.94 -8.33 -2.80
C ASP A 74 13.68 -9.20 -2.86
N GLU A 75 12.57 -8.75 -2.27
CA GLU A 75 11.27 -9.44 -2.33
C GLU A 75 10.20 -8.63 -3.08
N LEU A 76 10.30 -7.30 -3.08
CA LEU A 76 9.32 -6.41 -3.68
C LEU A 76 9.40 -6.39 -5.21
N SER A 77 8.27 -6.52 -5.90
CA SER A 77 8.17 -6.31 -7.36
C SER A 77 8.55 -4.87 -7.74
N MET A 78 9.39 -4.71 -8.77
CA MET A 78 9.80 -3.41 -9.28
C MET A 78 8.62 -2.59 -9.81
N GLN A 79 7.55 -3.25 -10.26
CA GLN A 79 6.32 -2.57 -10.69
C GLN A 79 5.78 -1.65 -9.57
N CYS A 80 5.85 -2.07 -8.30
CA CYS A 80 5.43 -1.28 -7.15
C CYS A 80 6.20 0.05 -7.06
N ILE A 81 7.54 0.00 -7.18
CA ILE A 81 8.40 1.18 -7.14
C ILE A 81 8.15 2.08 -8.34
N LEU A 82 7.98 1.52 -9.54
CA LEU A 82 7.76 2.32 -10.75
C LEU A 82 6.42 3.05 -10.72
N ILE A 83 5.35 2.43 -10.23
CA ILE A 83 4.06 3.11 -10.03
C ILE A 83 4.22 4.26 -9.04
N ALA A 84 4.93 4.05 -7.94
CA ALA A 84 5.20 5.09 -6.97
C ALA A 84 6.02 6.24 -7.60
N LEU A 85 7.12 5.92 -8.30
CA LEU A 85 7.98 6.89 -9.00
C LEU A 85 7.21 7.69 -10.06
N ASN A 86 6.29 7.06 -10.79
CA ASN A 86 5.50 7.72 -11.82
C ASN A 86 4.65 8.87 -11.24
N ARG A 87 4.13 8.74 -10.02
CA ARG A 87 3.43 9.84 -9.32
C ARG A 87 4.33 11.07 -9.10
N PHE A 88 5.62 10.88 -8.83
CA PHE A 88 6.59 11.99 -8.67
C PHE A 88 6.87 12.73 -9.97
N LEU A 89 6.64 12.09 -11.12
CA LEU A 89 6.96 12.61 -12.44
C LEU A 89 5.76 13.26 -13.12
N GLN A 90 4.56 12.70 -12.93
CA GLN A 90 3.35 13.18 -13.58
C GLN A 90 2.76 14.42 -12.90
N GLU A 91 2.81 14.50 -11.57
CA GLU A 91 2.17 15.56 -10.82
C GLU A 91 3.17 16.41 -10.03
N LYS A 92 3.11 17.74 -10.19
CA LYS A 92 4.00 18.69 -9.47
C LYS A 92 3.98 18.49 -7.96
N HIS A 93 2.82 18.12 -7.41
CA HIS A 93 2.62 17.88 -5.98
C HIS A 93 2.30 16.41 -5.65
N GLY A 94 2.46 15.48 -6.60
CA GLY A 94 2.10 14.06 -6.41
C GLY A 94 2.92 13.34 -5.34
N SER A 95 4.06 13.92 -4.95
CA SER A 95 4.92 13.43 -3.88
C SER A 95 4.74 14.15 -2.54
N LYS A 96 3.80 15.10 -2.45
CA LYS A 96 3.57 15.85 -1.23
C LYS A 96 2.79 14.96 -0.24
N MET A 97 3.29 14.86 0.98
CA MET A 97 2.67 14.06 2.02
C MET A 97 1.71 14.93 2.86
N ALA A 98 0.68 14.29 3.41
CA ALA A 98 -0.25 14.89 4.36
C ALA A 98 -0.61 13.88 5.45
N PHE A 99 -0.87 14.38 6.65
CA PHE A 99 -1.44 13.63 7.76
C PHE A 99 -2.91 13.98 7.90
N LEU A 100 -3.72 13.03 8.35
CA LEU A 100 -5.09 13.32 8.78
C LEU A 100 -5.04 14.09 10.10
N ASP A 101 -5.99 15.01 10.28
CA ASP A 101 -6.10 15.90 11.44
C ASP A 101 -6.67 15.22 12.70
N GLY A 102 -6.75 13.89 12.71
CA GLY A 102 -7.25 13.11 13.83
C GLY A 102 -7.43 11.65 13.48
N ASN A 103 -8.22 10.95 14.28
CA ASN A 103 -8.45 9.52 14.09
C ASN A 103 -9.27 9.26 12.80
N PRO A 104 -8.86 8.28 11.96
CA PRO A 104 -9.59 7.96 10.72
C PRO A 104 -11.07 7.61 10.88
N PRO A 105 -11.51 6.87 11.92
CA PRO A 105 -12.94 6.55 12.09
C PRO A 105 -13.84 7.79 12.14
N GLU A 106 -13.47 8.82 12.89
CA GLU A 106 -14.27 10.04 13.02
C GLU A 106 -14.03 11.03 11.88
N ARG A 107 -12.77 11.26 11.51
CA ARG A 107 -12.41 12.34 10.57
C ARG A 107 -12.62 11.98 9.10
N LEU A 108 -12.59 10.69 8.76
CA LEU A 108 -12.72 10.22 7.38
C LEU A 108 -13.90 9.26 7.20
N CYS A 109 -14.00 8.22 8.03
CA CYS A 109 -15.03 7.20 7.84
C CYS A 109 -16.43 7.74 8.14
N MET A 110 -16.61 8.50 9.23
CA MET A 110 -17.93 9.04 9.61
C MET A 110 -18.54 9.99 8.56
N PRO A 111 -17.78 10.91 7.92
CA PRO A 111 -18.29 11.66 6.77
C PRO A 111 -18.87 10.79 5.65
N ILE A 112 -18.20 9.66 5.32
CA ILE A 112 -18.66 8.71 4.30
C ILE A 112 -19.95 8.01 4.76
N VAL A 113 -19.99 7.55 6.02
CA VAL A 113 -21.18 6.92 6.63
C VAL A 113 -22.38 7.86 6.58
N ASN A 114 -22.20 9.12 7.01
CA ASN A 114 -23.24 10.13 7.01
C ASN A 114 -23.76 10.39 5.59
N HIS A 115 -22.87 10.45 4.60
CA HIS A 115 -23.25 10.65 3.21
C HIS A 115 -24.11 9.48 2.70
N ILE A 116 -23.67 8.24 2.93
CA ILE A 116 -24.42 7.02 2.55
C ILE A 116 -25.81 7.02 3.20
N GLN A 117 -25.90 7.29 4.51
CA GLN A 117 -27.16 7.30 5.25
C GLN A 117 -28.10 8.44 4.81
N SER A 118 -27.56 9.60 4.47
CA SER A 118 -28.35 10.73 3.95
C SER A 118 -29.03 10.42 2.61
N LEU A 119 -28.50 9.45 1.87
CA LEU A 119 -29.04 8.97 0.59
C LEU A 119 -29.84 7.66 0.74
N GLY A 120 -30.17 7.26 1.97
CA GLY A 120 -31.00 6.09 2.27
C GLY A 120 -30.24 4.76 2.36
N GLY A 121 -28.91 4.77 2.30
CA GLY A 121 -28.09 3.57 2.51
C GLY A 121 -27.96 3.20 3.98
N GLU A 122 -27.68 1.92 4.25
CA GLU A 122 -27.47 1.41 5.62
C GLU A 122 -26.00 1.07 5.88
N VAL A 123 -25.51 1.44 7.06
CA VAL A 123 -24.19 1.01 7.55
C VAL A 123 -24.37 0.33 8.90
N ARG A 124 -24.02 -0.97 8.96
CA ARG A 124 -24.19 -1.81 10.16
C ARG A 124 -22.85 -2.34 10.65
N LEU A 125 -22.50 -2.00 11.89
CA LEU A 125 -21.33 -2.54 12.57
C LEU A 125 -21.64 -3.92 13.18
N ASN A 126 -20.60 -4.63 13.65
CA ASN A 126 -20.73 -5.93 14.32
C ASN A 126 -21.50 -7.00 13.52
N SER A 127 -21.51 -6.86 12.19
CA SER A 127 -22.29 -7.70 11.26
C SER A 127 -21.35 -8.60 10.44
N ARG A 128 -20.61 -9.48 11.11
CA ARG A 128 -19.62 -10.35 10.44
C ARG A 128 -20.32 -11.37 9.55
N ILE A 129 -19.91 -11.43 8.28
CA ILE A 129 -20.33 -12.49 7.35
C ILE A 129 -19.62 -13.79 7.74
N GLN A 130 -20.41 -14.83 7.97
CA GLN A 130 -19.95 -16.19 8.28
C GLN A 130 -19.83 -17.05 7.02
N LYS A 131 -20.75 -16.89 6.06
CA LYS A 131 -20.78 -17.70 4.84
C LYS A 131 -21.49 -16.99 3.68
N ILE A 132 -21.03 -17.26 2.47
CA ILE A 132 -21.71 -16.93 1.22
C ILE A 132 -22.55 -18.15 0.84
N GLU A 133 -23.87 -18.06 0.97
CA GLU A 133 -24.76 -19.16 0.59
C GLU A 133 -25.18 -19.03 -0.87
N LEU A 134 -25.21 -20.15 -1.59
CA LEU A 134 -25.48 -20.18 -3.02
C LEU A 134 -26.88 -20.74 -3.34
N ASN A 135 -27.42 -20.29 -4.47
CA ASN A 135 -28.53 -20.91 -5.15
C ASN A 135 -28.05 -22.19 -5.89
N PRO A 136 -28.97 -23.07 -6.32
CA PRO A 136 -28.61 -24.29 -7.06
C PRO A 136 -27.84 -24.03 -8.38
N ASP A 137 -27.98 -22.83 -8.96
CA ASP A 137 -27.28 -22.42 -10.18
C ASP A 137 -25.88 -21.82 -9.92
N GLY A 138 -25.45 -21.76 -8.67
CA GLY A 138 -24.15 -21.23 -8.26
C GLY A 138 -24.10 -19.71 -8.05
N THR A 139 -25.22 -19.00 -8.22
CA THR A 139 -25.33 -17.57 -7.87
C THR A 139 -25.51 -17.36 -6.37
N VAL A 140 -25.24 -16.15 -5.86
CA VAL A 140 -25.40 -15.86 -4.43
C VAL A 140 -26.88 -15.83 -4.05
N LYS A 141 -27.26 -16.61 -3.04
CA LYS A 141 -28.59 -16.58 -2.43
C LYS A 141 -28.71 -15.51 -1.35
N HIS A 142 -27.75 -15.45 -0.44
CA HIS A 142 -27.62 -14.44 0.62
C HIS A 142 -26.24 -14.49 1.28
N PHE A 143 -25.90 -13.45 2.03
CA PHE A 143 -24.82 -13.50 3.02
C PHE A 143 -25.38 -13.89 4.39
N ALA A 144 -24.88 -15.00 4.94
CA ALA A 144 -25.22 -15.45 6.28
C ALA A 144 -24.26 -14.79 7.28
N LEU A 145 -24.81 -14.06 8.26
CA LEU A 145 -24.05 -13.45 9.34
C LEU A 145 -23.77 -14.45 10.46
N THR A 146 -22.83 -14.13 11.35
CA THR A 146 -22.45 -14.99 12.48
C THR A 146 -23.56 -15.26 13.49
N ASP A 147 -24.55 -14.37 13.59
CA ASP A 147 -25.72 -14.50 14.45
C ASP A 147 -26.87 -15.30 13.79
N GLY A 148 -26.67 -15.79 12.56
CA GLY A 148 -27.67 -16.50 11.78
C GLY A 148 -28.56 -15.61 10.93
N THR A 149 -28.45 -14.27 11.05
CA THR A 149 -29.18 -13.33 10.21
C THR A 149 -28.80 -13.51 8.74
N GLN A 150 -29.79 -13.50 7.84
CA GLN A 150 -29.60 -13.63 6.40
C GLN A 150 -29.80 -12.28 5.72
N ILE A 151 -28.79 -11.80 5.00
CA ILE A 151 -28.86 -10.54 4.26
C ILE A 151 -28.95 -10.83 2.76
N THR A 152 -30.04 -10.36 2.16
CA THR A 152 -30.33 -10.48 0.73
C THR A 152 -30.21 -9.13 0.02
N GLY A 153 -29.89 -9.15 -1.27
CA GLY A 153 -29.92 -7.99 -2.14
C GLY A 153 -29.81 -8.39 -3.62
N ASP A 154 -30.01 -7.43 -4.51
CA ASP A 154 -29.91 -7.64 -5.97
C ASP A 154 -28.47 -7.87 -6.43
N ALA A 155 -27.50 -7.34 -5.69
CA ALA A 155 -26.08 -7.49 -5.94
C ALA A 155 -25.30 -7.64 -4.62
N TYR A 156 -24.17 -8.35 -4.69
CA TYR A 156 -23.31 -8.62 -3.55
C TYR A 156 -21.87 -8.18 -3.85
N VAL A 157 -21.26 -7.44 -2.94
CA VAL A 157 -19.87 -7.00 -3.03
C VAL A 157 -19.13 -7.42 -1.77
N CYS A 158 -17.99 -8.10 -1.95
CA CYS A 158 -17.09 -8.42 -0.85
C CYS A 158 -15.90 -7.44 -0.86
N ALA A 159 -15.91 -6.49 0.07
CA ALA A 159 -14.80 -5.55 0.28
C ALA A 159 -13.86 -5.98 1.42
N ALA A 160 -13.80 -7.28 1.73
CA ALA A 160 -12.92 -7.83 2.76
C ALA A 160 -11.48 -8.00 2.24
N PRO A 161 -10.47 -8.04 3.13
CA PRO A 161 -9.11 -8.42 2.75
C PRO A 161 -9.07 -9.78 2.04
N VAL A 162 -8.15 -9.94 1.09
CA VAL A 162 -8.08 -11.16 0.24
C VAL A 162 -7.97 -12.45 1.05
N ASP A 163 -7.25 -12.42 2.18
CA ASP A 163 -7.11 -13.59 3.05
C ASP A 163 -8.43 -14.02 3.69
N ILE A 164 -9.27 -13.05 4.09
CA ILE A 164 -10.62 -13.34 4.59
C ILE A 164 -11.51 -13.82 3.45
N PHE A 165 -11.43 -13.16 2.29
CA PHE A 165 -12.27 -13.54 1.15
C PHE A 165 -11.97 -14.96 0.67
N LYS A 166 -10.70 -15.37 0.55
CA LYS A 166 -10.29 -16.75 0.21
C LYS A 166 -10.95 -17.80 1.10
N LEU A 167 -11.11 -17.51 2.39
CA LEU A 167 -11.79 -18.42 3.34
C LEU A 167 -13.30 -18.48 3.13
N LEU A 168 -13.89 -17.40 2.62
CA LEU A 168 -15.33 -17.29 2.34
C LEU A 168 -15.72 -17.76 0.94
N VAL A 169 -14.77 -17.95 0.00
CA VAL A 169 -15.06 -18.45 -1.35
C VAL A 169 -15.73 -19.83 -1.27
N PRO A 170 -16.97 -19.97 -1.78
CA PRO A 170 -17.67 -21.26 -1.85
C PRO A 170 -16.86 -22.31 -2.60
N GLN A 171 -17.01 -23.59 -2.23
CA GLN A 171 -16.23 -24.68 -2.82
C GLN A 171 -16.42 -24.77 -4.34
N GLU A 172 -17.65 -24.53 -4.78
CA GLU A 172 -18.10 -24.52 -6.17
C GLU A 172 -17.35 -23.50 -7.04
N TRP A 173 -16.85 -22.43 -6.41
CA TRP A 173 -16.14 -21.35 -7.11
C TRP A 173 -14.62 -21.53 -7.12
N ARG A 174 -14.06 -22.40 -6.27
CA ARG A 174 -12.60 -22.47 -6.04
C ARG A 174 -11.78 -22.77 -7.30
N GLU A 175 -12.29 -23.62 -8.19
CA GLU A 175 -11.58 -23.98 -9.42
C GLU A 175 -11.77 -22.98 -10.56
N ILE A 176 -12.66 -21.99 -10.41
CA ILE A 176 -12.80 -20.92 -11.41
C ILE A 176 -11.52 -20.08 -11.38
N SER A 177 -10.90 -19.91 -12.56
CA SER A 177 -9.61 -19.22 -12.72
C SER A 177 -9.53 -17.85 -12.03
N TYR A 178 -10.64 -17.11 -11.97
CA TYR A 178 -10.70 -15.85 -11.25
C TYR A 178 -10.35 -16.00 -9.76
N PHE A 179 -10.99 -16.93 -9.04
CA PHE A 179 -10.77 -17.13 -7.60
C PHE A 179 -9.47 -17.88 -7.32
N LYS A 180 -9.08 -18.83 -8.17
CA LYS A 180 -7.82 -19.58 -8.03
C LYS A 180 -6.58 -18.69 -8.10
N ARG A 181 -6.61 -17.62 -8.90
CA ARG A 181 -5.49 -16.66 -8.98
C ARG A 181 -5.24 -15.91 -7.67
N LEU A 182 -6.22 -15.87 -6.76
CA LEU A 182 -6.07 -15.22 -5.46
C LEU A 182 -5.08 -15.96 -4.54
N ASP A 183 -4.79 -17.24 -4.79
CA ASP A 183 -3.86 -18.04 -3.98
C ASP A 183 -2.45 -17.43 -3.91
N LYS A 184 -2.04 -16.70 -4.96
CA LYS A 184 -0.76 -15.99 -4.99
C LYS A 184 -0.75 -14.72 -4.14
N LEU A 185 -1.91 -14.19 -3.75
CA LEU A 185 -2.03 -12.95 -2.99
C LEU A 185 -2.15 -13.30 -1.50
N VAL A 186 -1.14 -12.96 -0.72
CA VAL A 186 -1.07 -13.24 0.72
C VAL A 186 -0.72 -11.96 1.47
N GLY A 187 -1.41 -11.69 2.57
CA GLY A 187 -1.14 -10.53 3.42
C GLY A 187 0.26 -10.55 4.01
N VAL A 188 0.93 -9.39 3.97
CA VAL A 188 2.23 -9.16 4.60
C VAL A 188 2.05 -8.80 6.08
N PRO A 189 2.82 -9.38 7.01
CA PRO A 189 2.75 -9.01 8.42
C PRO A 189 3.31 -7.60 8.66
N VAL A 190 2.64 -6.84 9.53
CA VAL A 190 3.07 -5.48 9.91
C VAL A 190 2.71 -5.19 11.37
N ILE A 191 3.56 -4.43 12.05
CA ILE A 191 3.36 -3.98 13.43
C ILE A 191 3.38 -2.45 13.46
N ASN A 192 2.40 -1.85 14.13
CA ASN A 192 2.37 -0.41 14.36
C ASN A 192 2.57 -0.10 15.85
N VAL A 193 3.61 0.67 16.17
CA VAL A 193 4.07 0.92 17.54
C VAL A 193 3.74 2.35 17.96
N HIS A 194 3.18 2.51 19.16
CA HIS A 194 2.89 3.80 19.77
C HIS A 194 3.59 3.90 21.13
N ILE A 195 4.37 4.97 21.34
CA ILE A 195 5.13 5.18 22.58
C ILE A 195 4.88 6.62 23.03
N TRP A 196 4.36 6.77 24.26
CA TRP A 196 4.23 8.07 24.92
C TRP A 196 5.38 8.27 25.89
N PHE A 197 6.08 9.40 25.75
CA PHE A 197 7.16 9.80 26.64
C PHE A 197 6.65 10.80 27.69
N ASP A 198 7.33 10.84 28.84
CA ASP A 198 7.04 11.78 29.91
C ASP A 198 7.41 13.25 29.58
N ARG A 199 8.26 13.45 28.57
CA ARG A 199 8.74 14.77 28.13
C ARG A 199 8.54 14.95 26.62
N LYS A 200 8.32 16.20 26.21
CA LYS A 200 8.35 16.60 24.80
C LYS A 200 9.79 16.56 24.29
N LEU A 201 10.00 15.82 23.20
CA LEU A 201 11.30 15.76 22.52
C LEU A 201 11.63 17.11 21.87
N LYS A 202 12.88 17.57 22.03
CA LYS A 202 13.32 18.88 21.51
C LYS A 202 13.60 18.87 19.99
N ASN A 203 14.11 17.74 19.49
CA ASN A 203 14.54 17.60 18.09
C ASN A 203 13.56 16.68 17.34
N THR A 204 12.42 17.25 16.93
CA THR A 204 11.37 16.55 16.19
C THR A 204 10.94 17.36 14.98
N TYR A 205 10.30 16.71 14.01
CA TYR A 205 9.91 17.31 12.75
C TYR A 205 8.40 17.16 12.53
N ASP A 206 7.77 18.20 11.99
CA ASP A 206 6.39 18.16 11.51
C ASP A 206 6.34 17.47 10.13
N HIS A 207 6.76 16.19 10.10
CA HIS A 207 6.90 15.41 8.87
C HIS A 207 7.00 13.91 9.18
N LEU A 208 6.74 13.08 8.16
CA LEU A 208 7.12 11.67 8.15
C LEU A 208 8.64 11.51 8.00
N LEU A 209 9.25 10.62 8.78
CA LEU A 209 10.68 10.34 8.75
C LEU A 209 10.93 8.89 8.33
N PHE A 210 11.88 8.67 7.43
CA PHE A 210 12.39 7.34 7.09
C PHE A 210 13.51 6.99 8.06
N SER A 211 13.34 5.94 8.87
CA SER A 211 14.35 5.58 9.89
C SER A 211 15.64 5.04 9.29
N ARG A 212 15.57 4.43 8.10
CA ARG A 212 16.64 3.61 7.49
C ARG A 212 17.18 2.52 8.43
N SER A 213 16.34 2.06 9.35
CA SER A 213 16.67 0.98 10.28
C SER A 213 16.50 -0.39 9.62
N SER A 214 17.23 -1.39 10.12
CA SER A 214 16.99 -2.79 9.75
C SER A 214 15.61 -3.28 10.22
N LEU A 215 15.12 -2.77 11.35
CA LEU A 215 13.86 -3.19 11.98
C LEU A 215 12.69 -2.24 11.72
N LEU A 216 12.95 -0.93 11.78
CA LEU A 216 11.91 0.09 11.63
C LEU A 216 11.83 0.58 10.18
N SER A 217 10.63 0.97 9.76
CA SER A 217 10.36 1.58 8.45
C SER A 217 10.28 3.11 8.61
N VAL A 218 9.08 3.67 8.53
CA VAL A 218 8.77 5.08 8.76
C VAL A 218 8.29 5.35 10.18
N TYR A 219 8.50 6.58 10.68
CA TYR A 219 7.98 7.04 11.97
C TYR A 219 7.66 8.54 11.93
N ALA A 220 6.85 9.01 12.89
CA ALA A 220 6.53 10.42 13.06
C ALA A 220 6.23 10.73 14.53
N ASP A 221 6.47 11.98 14.96
CA ASP A 221 5.93 12.49 16.22
C ASP A 221 4.48 12.94 16.00
N MET A 222 3.54 12.06 16.34
CA MET A 222 2.12 12.31 16.14
C MET A 222 1.58 13.48 16.97
N SER A 223 2.25 13.86 18.08
CA SER A 223 1.86 15.05 18.85
C SER A 223 2.24 16.38 18.18
N LEU A 224 2.96 16.31 17.04
CA LEU A 224 3.28 17.46 16.20
C LEU A 224 2.63 17.36 14.81
N ALA A 225 2.64 16.17 14.20
CA ALA A 225 2.21 15.98 12.81
C ALA A 225 0.68 15.83 12.65
N CYS A 226 -0.03 15.36 13.67
CA CYS A 226 -1.49 15.19 13.65
C CYS A 226 -2.11 16.42 14.33
N LYS A 227 -2.66 17.34 13.52
CA LYS A 227 -3.25 18.61 13.95
C LYS A 227 -4.53 18.88 13.19
#